data_AF-A0A9W3XKS3-F1
#
_entry.id   AF-A0A9W3XKS3-F1
#
_cell.length_a   1.000
_cell.length_b   1.000
_cell.length_c   1.000
_cell.angle_alpha   90.00
_cell.angle_beta   90.00
_cell.angle_gamma   90.00
#
_symmetry.space_group_name_H-M   'P 1'
#
loop_
_entity.id
_entity.type
_entity.pdbx_description
1 polymer ?
#
loop_
_entity_poly.entity_id
_entity_poly.type
_entity_poly.pdbx_seq_one_letter_code
_entity_poly.pdbx_strand_id
1 'polypeptide(L)'
;MMTFNDSLHQIKTLEGFSFIVSTHELRNLSPWIKPSEHSFDDLIFYRKLILCERKSLKRQLKRGYKPIKVLNESEHFVWFINKELFNSPVTCASEDRMKFEISEADRDILKGNMMDRLARQLL
;
A
#
# COMPACT_ATOMS: atom_id res chain seq x y z
N MET A 1 -19.68 -15.22 23.04
CA MET A 1 -18.32 -14.87 22.61
C MET A 1 -17.84 -15.98 21.68
N MET A 2 -17.73 -15.74 20.37
CA MET A 2 -17.07 -16.69 19.47
C MET A 2 -15.57 -16.48 19.61
N THR A 3 -14.88 -17.43 20.24
CA THR A 3 -13.43 -17.53 20.18
C THR A 3 -13.09 -18.01 18.78
N PHE A 4 -12.84 -17.07 17.85
CA PHE A 4 -12.13 -17.43 16.64
C PHE A 4 -10.75 -17.90 17.11
N ASN A 5 -10.49 -19.20 17.03
CA ASN A 5 -9.11 -19.67 16.96
C ASN A 5 -8.56 -19.09 15.67
N ASP A 6 -8.00 -17.88 15.78
CA ASP A 6 -7.49 -17.14 14.65
C ASP A 6 -6.23 -17.88 14.21
N SER A 7 -6.34 -18.65 13.13
CA SER A 7 -5.19 -19.39 12.61
C SER A 7 -4.07 -18.39 12.30
N LEU A 8 -2.88 -18.70 12.77
CA LEU A 8 -1.69 -17.88 12.63
C LEU A 8 -0.87 -18.39 11.45
N HIS A 9 -0.43 -17.45 10.61
CA HIS A 9 0.30 -17.72 9.38
C HIS A 9 1.72 -17.17 9.52
N GLN A 10 2.72 -18.03 9.40
CA GLN A 10 4.10 -17.58 9.38
C GLN A 10 4.46 -17.09 7.98
N ILE A 11 4.87 -15.83 7.87
CA ILE A 11 5.16 -15.18 6.59
C ILE A 11 6.59 -14.69 6.58
N LYS A 12 7.36 -15.14 5.59
CA LYS A 12 8.73 -14.70 5.37
C LYS A 12 8.77 -13.65 4.29
N THR A 13 9.39 -12.51 4.58
CA THR A 13 9.64 -11.48 3.57
C THR A 13 10.77 -11.89 2.64
N LEU A 14 10.86 -11.22 1.50
CA LEU A 14 12.00 -11.41 0.58
C LEU A 14 13.32 -10.92 1.18
N GLU A 15 13.26 -10.00 2.13
CA GLU A 15 14.40 -9.46 2.86
C GLU A 15 14.84 -10.36 4.03
N GLY A 16 14.10 -11.44 4.35
CA GLY A 16 14.48 -12.43 5.36
C GLY A 16 13.83 -12.23 6.74
N PHE A 17 12.92 -11.27 6.89
CA PHE A 17 12.14 -11.09 8.11
C PHE A 17 11.04 -12.15 8.19
N SER A 18 10.68 -12.55 9.41
CA SER A 18 9.58 -13.50 9.65
C SER A 18 8.53 -12.82 10.51
N PHE A 19 7.28 -12.91 10.08
CA PHE A 19 6.11 -12.38 10.77
C PHE A 19 5.12 -13.50 11.06
N ILE A 20 4.34 -13.33 12.12
CA ILE A 20 3.20 -14.19 12.43
C ILE A 20 1.97 -13.33 12.22
N VAL A 21 1.17 -13.65 11.21
CA VAL A 21 0.04 -12.84 10.77
C VAL A 21 -1.24 -13.61 11.01
N SER A 22 -2.26 -12.94 11.57
CA SER A 22 -3.55 -13.58 11.81
C SER A 22 -4.35 -13.79 10.52
N THR A 23 -5.24 -14.77 10.52
CA THR A 23 -6.17 -15.00 9.41
C THR A 23 -7.04 -13.75 9.15
N HIS A 24 -7.40 -13.01 10.19
CA HIS A 24 -8.12 -11.74 10.05
C HIS A 24 -7.37 -10.72 9.19
N GLU A 25 -6.05 -10.57 9.37
CA GLU A 25 -5.27 -9.65 8.53
C GLU A 25 -5.24 -10.09 7.06
N LEU A 26 -5.08 -11.38 6.80
CA LEU A 26 -5.12 -11.91 5.42
C LEU A 26 -6.49 -11.71 4.78
N ARG A 27 -7.59 -11.91 5.51
CA ARG A 27 -8.95 -11.65 5.01
C ARG A 27 -9.17 -10.19 4.64
N ASN A 28 -8.49 -9.25 5.30
CA ASN A 28 -8.54 -7.84 4.93
C ASN A 28 -7.85 -7.53 3.58
N LEU A 29 -7.08 -8.46 3.04
CA LEU A 29 -6.49 -8.37 1.70
C LEU A 29 -7.43 -8.89 0.61
N SER A 30 -8.42 -9.72 0.95
CA SER A 30 -9.36 -10.34 -0.02
C SER A 30 -9.96 -9.36 -1.04
N PRO A 31 -10.38 -8.12 -0.67
CA PRO A 31 -10.97 -7.19 -1.66
C PRO A 31 -10.03 -6.84 -2.82
N TRP A 32 -8.72 -6.94 -2.60
CA TRP A 32 -7.66 -6.58 -3.53
C TRP A 32 -7.15 -7.74 -4.37
N ILE A 33 -7.69 -8.93 -4.12
CA ILE A 33 -7.31 -10.16 -4.80
C ILE A 33 -8.52 -10.62 -5.59
N LYS A 34 -8.33 -10.90 -6.88
CA LYS A 34 -9.41 -11.48 -7.70
C LYS A 34 -9.85 -12.81 -7.06
N PRO A 35 -11.13 -13.15 -7.11
CA PRO A 35 -11.59 -14.47 -6.69
C PRO A 35 -10.74 -15.54 -7.39
N SER A 36 -10.09 -16.38 -6.59
CA SER A 36 -9.23 -17.44 -7.08
C SER A 36 -9.51 -18.70 -6.29
N GLU A 37 -9.31 -19.86 -6.91
CA GLU A 37 -9.45 -21.15 -6.24
C GLU A 37 -8.34 -21.40 -5.19
N HIS A 38 -7.30 -20.56 -5.19
CA HIS A 38 -6.15 -20.70 -4.29
C HIS A 38 -6.42 -20.13 -2.90
N SER A 39 -5.97 -20.85 -1.87
CA SER A 39 -5.94 -20.36 -0.51
C SER A 39 -4.88 -19.26 -0.33
N PHE A 40 -4.93 -18.50 0.77
CA PHE A 40 -3.90 -17.51 1.08
C PHE A 40 -2.52 -18.16 1.23
N ASP A 41 -2.45 -19.33 1.84
CA ASP A 41 -1.20 -20.09 1.99
C ASP A 41 -0.61 -20.46 0.63
N ASP A 42 -1.45 -20.88 -0.32
CA ASP A 42 -1.01 -21.13 -1.69
C ASP A 42 -0.48 -19.85 -2.35
N LEU A 43 -1.19 -18.73 -2.18
CA LEU A 43 -0.75 -17.45 -2.75
C LEU A 43 0.61 -17.02 -2.19
N ILE A 44 0.86 -17.24 -0.90
CA ILE A 44 2.16 -16.95 -0.26
C ILE A 44 3.22 -17.93 -0.74
N PHE A 45 2.91 -19.23 -0.76
CA PHE A 45 3.82 -20.30 -1.17
C PHE A 45 4.31 -20.12 -2.61
N TYR A 46 3.40 -19.84 -3.55
CA TYR A 46 3.73 -19.58 -4.94
C TYR A 46 4.25 -18.16 -5.19
N ARG A 47 4.51 -17.38 -4.14
CA ARG A 47 4.95 -15.98 -4.19
C ARG A 47 4.03 -15.09 -5.03
N LYS A 48 2.75 -15.45 -5.14
CA LYS A 48 1.72 -14.63 -5.77
C LYS A 48 1.33 -13.47 -4.86
N LEU A 49 1.35 -13.69 -3.54
CA LEU A 49 1.24 -12.68 -2.49
C LEU A 49 2.56 -12.63 -1.71
N ILE A 50 3.17 -11.46 -1.59
CA ILE A 50 4.45 -11.28 -0.90
C ILE A 50 4.39 -10.08 0.05
N LEU A 51 5.17 -10.15 1.13
CA LEU A 51 5.42 -9.03 2.02
C LEU A 51 6.84 -8.53 1.80
N CYS A 52 7.00 -7.22 1.58
CA CYS A 52 8.32 -6.62 1.35
C CYS A 52 8.42 -5.27 2.05
N GLU A 53 9.66 -4.83 2.30
CA GLU A 53 9.89 -3.47 2.77
C GLU A 53 9.42 -2.43 1.74
N ARG A 54 8.89 -1.31 2.24
CA ARG A 54 8.41 -0.18 1.42
C ARG A 54 9.50 0.38 0.51
N LYS A 55 10.77 0.33 0.92
CA LYS A 55 11.92 0.74 0.09
C LYS A 55 12.06 -0.10 -1.19
N SER A 56 11.58 -1.35 -1.16
CA SER A 56 11.59 -2.28 -2.30
C SER A 56 10.48 -2.01 -3.32
N LEU A 57 9.59 -1.03 -3.10
CA LEU A 57 8.42 -0.72 -3.94
C LEU A 57 8.76 -0.63 -5.43
N LYS A 58 9.76 0.19 -5.80
CA LYS A 58 10.16 0.38 -7.20
C LYS A 58 10.62 -0.94 -7.84
N ARG A 59 11.28 -1.81 -7.09
CA ARG A 59 11.75 -3.11 -7.55
C ARG A 59 10.60 -4.08 -7.77
N GLN A 60 9.63 -4.12 -6.85
CA GLN A 60 8.49 -5.04 -6.96
C GLN A 60 7.51 -4.63 -8.07
N LEU A 61 7.30 -3.33 -8.28
CA LEU A 61 6.53 -2.83 -9.42
C LEU A 61 7.12 -3.29 -10.77
N LYS A 62 8.44 -3.23 -10.92
CA LYS A 62 9.14 -3.73 -12.13
C LYS A 62 9.01 -5.24 -12.32
N ARG A 63 8.82 -6.00 -11.23
CA ARG A 63 8.64 -7.46 -11.24
C ARG A 63 7.18 -7.88 -11.47
N GLY A 64 6.29 -6.93 -11.77
CA GLY A 64 4.88 -7.22 -12.04
C GLY A 64 4.04 -7.40 -10.79
N TYR A 65 4.46 -6.86 -9.65
CA TYR A 65 3.63 -6.83 -8.44
C TYR A 65 2.94 -5.47 -8.27
N LYS A 66 1.79 -5.46 -7.60
CA LYS A 66 1.04 -4.28 -7.20
C LYS A 66 0.99 -4.20 -5.68
N PRO A 67 1.34 -3.04 -5.08
CA PRO A 67 1.14 -2.82 -3.65
C PRO A 67 -0.35 -2.78 -3.35
N ILE A 68 -0.74 -3.37 -2.23
CA ILE A 68 -2.14 -3.44 -1.80
C ILE A 68 -2.33 -2.66 -0.49
N LYS A 69 -1.70 -3.14 0.58
CA LYS A 69 -1.93 -2.65 1.93
C LYS A 69 -0.64 -2.78 2.74
N VAL A 70 -0.49 -1.91 3.72
CA VAL A 70 0.59 -1.95 4.68
C VAL A 70 0.32 -3.06 5.72
N LEU A 71 1.37 -3.70 6.24
CA LEU A 71 1.25 -4.64 7.35
C LEU A 71 0.70 -3.91 8.58
N ASN A 72 -0.29 -4.48 9.27
CA ASN A 72 -0.93 -3.77 10.39
C ASN A 72 0.07 -3.48 11.53
N GLU A 73 1.00 -4.38 11.78
CA GLU A 73 2.00 -4.25 12.85
C GLU A 73 3.12 -3.26 12.52
N SER A 74 3.36 -2.96 11.24
CA SER A 74 4.50 -2.13 10.83
C SER A 74 4.29 -1.44 9.51
N GLU A 75 4.40 -0.11 9.53
CA GLU A 75 4.29 0.70 8.32
C GLU A 75 5.45 0.55 7.33
N HIS A 76 6.53 -0.09 7.77
CA HIS A 76 7.70 -0.34 6.94
C HIS A 76 7.48 -1.46 5.93
N PHE A 77 6.49 -2.33 6.13
CA PHE A 77 6.22 -3.49 5.29
C PHE A 77 4.91 -3.34 4.54
N VAL A 78 4.90 -3.74 3.28
CA VAL A 78 3.76 -3.61 2.37
C VAL A 78 3.48 -4.95 1.72
N TRP A 79 2.20 -5.32 1.72
CA TRP A 79 1.65 -6.44 0.97
C TRP A 79 1.62 -6.11 -0.52
N PHE A 80 2.12 -7.05 -1.31
CA PHE A 80 2.15 -6.98 -2.75
C PHE A 80 1.49 -8.23 -3.33
N ILE A 81 0.65 -8.06 -4.36
CA ILE A 81 0.11 -9.18 -5.15
C ILE A 81 0.65 -9.13 -6.56
N ASN A 82 0.77 -10.28 -7.20
CA ASN A 82 0.98 -10.38 -8.63
C ASN A 82 -0.11 -9.58 -9.39
N LYS A 83 0.30 -8.77 -10.36
CA LYS A 83 -0.57 -7.89 -11.15
C LYS A 83 -1.73 -8.63 -11.82
N GLU A 84 -1.56 -9.90 -12.19
CA GLU A 84 -2.60 -10.70 -12.84
C GLU A 84 -3.78 -10.98 -11.90
N LEU A 85 -3.48 -11.15 -10.61
CA LEU A 85 -4.43 -11.45 -9.53
C LEU A 85 -4.90 -10.19 -8.80
N PHE A 86 -4.33 -9.03 -9.11
CA PHE A 86 -4.74 -7.77 -8.52
C PHE A 86 -6.18 -7.44 -8.93
N ASN A 87 -7.04 -7.27 -7.93
CA ASN A 87 -8.34 -6.65 -8.07
C ASN A 87 -8.24 -5.21 -7.57
N SER A 88 -8.88 -4.29 -8.29
CA SER A 88 -8.99 -2.89 -7.86
C SER A 88 -10.37 -2.71 -7.22
N PRO A 89 -10.52 -2.90 -5.89
CA PRO A 89 -11.81 -2.77 -5.21
C PRO A 89 -12.36 -1.34 -5.25
N VAL A 90 -11.50 -0.37 -5.56
CA VAL A 90 -11.86 1.02 -5.82
C VAL A 90 -11.62 1.25 -7.31
N THR A 91 -12.59 1.82 -8.02
CA THR A 91 -12.34 2.55 -9.26
C THR A 91 -11.30 3.61 -8.95
N CYS A 92 -10.02 3.30 -9.20
CA CYS A 92 -8.90 4.18 -8.92
C CYS A 92 -8.99 5.43 -9.80
N ALA A 93 -9.82 6.40 -9.41
CA ALA A 93 -9.66 7.82 -9.72
C ALA A 93 -8.44 8.42 -8.97
N SER A 94 -7.45 7.58 -8.65
CA SER A 94 -6.30 7.87 -7.81
C SER A 94 -5.00 7.96 -8.61
N GLU A 95 -4.95 7.43 -9.84
CA GLU A 95 -3.85 7.73 -10.76
C GLU A 95 -3.87 9.22 -11.19
N ASP A 96 -5.03 9.88 -11.17
CA ASP A 96 -5.15 11.32 -11.44
C ASP A 96 -4.97 12.21 -10.19
N ARG A 97 -5.25 11.71 -8.98
CA ARG A 97 -5.12 12.50 -7.74
C ARG A 97 -3.70 12.62 -7.20
N MET A 98 -2.74 11.88 -7.75
CA MET A 98 -1.33 12.02 -7.41
C MET A 98 -0.60 13.04 -8.30
N LYS A 99 -1.34 13.91 -9.00
CA LYS A 99 -0.86 15.20 -9.46
C LYS A 99 -1.42 16.28 -8.54
N PHE A 100 -0.81 16.45 -7.37
CA PHE A 100 -0.93 17.75 -6.69
C PHE A 100 -0.15 18.73 -7.56
N GLU A 101 -0.84 19.36 -8.53
CA GLU A 101 -0.30 20.54 -9.18
C GLU A 101 -0.20 21.63 -8.11
N ILE A 102 1.01 21.81 -7.57
CA ILE A 102 1.32 22.91 -6.66
C ILE A 102 1.01 24.19 -7.43
N SER A 103 -0.07 24.86 -7.03
CA SER A 103 -0.49 26.10 -7.68
C SER A 103 0.59 27.17 -7.49
N GLU A 104 0.60 28.18 -8.33
CA GLU A 104 1.55 29.29 -8.19
C GLU A 104 1.42 29.98 -6.82
N ALA A 105 0.19 30.06 -6.29
CA ALA A 105 -0.09 30.55 -4.95
C ALA A 105 0.54 29.65 -3.86
N ASP A 106 0.47 28.33 -4.00
CA ASP A 106 1.11 27.41 -3.04
C ASP A 106 2.64 27.54 -3.07
N ARG A 107 3.22 27.80 -4.25
CA ARG A 107 4.66 28.07 -4.36
C ARG A 107 5.04 29.39 -3.69
N ASP A 108 4.21 30.42 -3.81
CA ASP A 108 4.44 31.71 -3.17
C ASP A 108 4.32 31.63 -1.65
N ILE A 109 3.39 30.80 -1.14
CA ILE A 109 3.28 30.48 0.29
C ILE A 109 4.57 29.78 0.78
N LEU A 110 5.00 28.72 0.08
CA LEU A 110 6.19 27.96 0.45
C LEU A 110 7.49 28.79 0.36
N LYS A 111 7.53 29.80 -0.51
CA LYS A 111 8.64 30.75 -0.62
C LYS A 111 8.58 31.90 0.39
N GLY A 112 7.48 32.04 1.15
CA GLY A 112 7.28 33.14 2.09
C GLY A 112 6.88 34.47 1.44
N ASN A 113 6.60 34.48 0.13
CA ASN A 113 6.33 35.69 -0.66
C ASN A 113 4.91 36.25 -0.46
N MET A 114 4.02 35.51 0.20
CA MET A 114 2.63 35.93 0.42
C MET A 114 2.54 37.18 1.32
N MET A 115 3.47 37.35 2.26
CA MET A 115 3.50 38.53 3.14
C MET A 115 3.85 39.82 2.39
N ASP A 116 4.74 39.77 1.39
CA ASP A 116 5.15 40.96 0.64
C ASP A 116 4.02 41.52 -0.25
N ARG A 117 3.14 40.66 -0.78
CA ARG A 117 1.96 41.13 -1.54
C ARG A 117 0.91 41.75 -0.63
N LEU A 118 0.64 41.16 0.53
CA LEU A 118 -0.32 41.70 1.51
C LEU A 118 0.17 43.03 2.12
N ALA A 119 1.47 43.16 2.39
CA ALA A 119 2.06 44.41 2.88
C ALA A 119 1.96 45.56 1.86
N ARG A 120 2.05 45.28 0.55
CA ARG A 120 1.90 46.29 -0.51
C ARG A 120 0.46 46.72 -0.77
N GLN A 121 -0.54 45.96 -0.34
CA GLN A 121 -1.96 46.32 -0.45
C GLN A 121 -2.48 47.09 0.77
N LEU A 122 -1.66 47.22 1.82
CA LEU A 122 -1.97 47.96 3.04
C LEU A 122 -1.23 49.32 3.12
N LEU A 123 -0.61 49.74 2.01
CA LEU A 123 -0.08 51.09 1.77
C LEU A 123 -1.01 51.83 0.81
#